data_AF-X8IVF3-F1
#
_entry.id   AF-X8IVF3-F1
#
_cell.length_a   1.000
_cell.length_b   1.000
_cell.length_c   1.000
_cell.angle_alpha   90.00
_cell.angle_beta   90.00
_cell.angle_gamma   90.00
#
_symmetry.space_group_name_H-M   'P 1'
#
loop_
_entity.id
_entity.type
_entity.pdbx_description
1 polymer ?
#
loop_
_entity_poly.entity_id
_entity_poly.type
_entity_poly.pdbx_seq_one_letter_code
_entity_poly.pdbx_strand_id
1 'polypeptide(L)'
;MDLEVWIEYIANDTSARFMDYAVSGAPTNKTLWPSKSTSRDFLEQVGIFLNQSNKLDPATTLYTVYFGINDVVASHKDGVENLPAAAQVVLDQIQRLAAPPTLARSFLVTDSYGRGTQEPAGDAYKKKVFNGLAELRFSLPLLQIGYVDFGYIWNAVLNTGPGYAAFGYNSPGACVRNSSTIVGACADPDHTFYWIPG
;
A
#
# COMPACT_ATOMS: atom_id res chain seq x y z
N MET A 1 -5.74 -11.28 -20.36
CA MET A 1 -6.02 -11.37 -18.94
C MET A 1 -5.78 -9.99 -18.37
N ASP A 2 -6.86 -9.29 -18.04
CA ASP A 2 -6.76 -8.16 -17.14
C ASP A 2 -6.58 -8.76 -15.75
N LEU A 3 -5.36 -8.65 -15.21
CA LEU A 3 -5.10 -9.08 -13.84
C LEU A 3 -5.62 -7.97 -12.93
N GLU A 4 -6.78 -8.21 -12.34
CA GLU A 4 -7.32 -7.34 -11.29
C GLU A 4 -6.35 -7.29 -10.12
N VAL A 5 -6.10 -6.08 -9.59
CA VAL A 5 -5.37 -5.92 -8.34
C VAL A 5 -6.30 -6.11 -7.14
N TRP A 6 -5.74 -6.46 -5.98
CA TRP A 6 -6.51 -6.86 -4.78
C TRP A 6 -7.66 -5.92 -4.39
N ILE A 7 -7.54 -4.62 -4.66
CA ILE A 7 -8.58 -3.64 -4.29
C ILE A 7 -9.79 -3.67 -5.23
N GLU A 8 -9.60 -4.11 -6.49
CA GLU A 8 -10.69 -4.28 -7.45
C GLU A 8 -11.62 -5.42 -7.01
N TYR A 9 -11.06 -6.51 -6.46
CA TYR A 9 -11.84 -7.58 -5.84
C TYR A 9 -12.71 -7.08 -4.69
N ILE A 10 -12.17 -6.23 -3.80
CA ILE A 10 -12.95 -5.64 -2.69
C ILE A 10 -14.09 -4.77 -3.24
N ALA A 11 -13.83 -3.96 -4.26
CA ALA A 11 -14.86 -3.13 -4.87
C ALA A 11 -15.96 -3.98 -5.52
N ASN A 12 -15.58 -5.06 -6.22
CA ASN A 12 -16.51 -5.98 -6.85
C ASN A 12 -17.37 -6.74 -5.82
N ASP A 13 -16.75 -7.32 -4.79
CA ASP A 13 -17.42 -8.08 -3.73
C ASP A 13 -18.41 -7.23 -2.93
N THR A 14 -18.18 -5.91 -2.86
CA THR A 14 -19.05 -4.96 -2.15
C THR A 14 -19.96 -4.16 -3.07
N SER A 15 -19.89 -4.38 -4.39
CA SER A 15 -20.57 -3.58 -5.41
C SER A 15 -20.32 -2.07 -5.26
N ALA A 16 -19.13 -1.70 -4.78
CA ALA A 16 -18.74 -0.31 -4.57
C ALA A 16 -18.30 0.35 -5.88
N ARG A 17 -18.56 1.65 -6.02
CA ARG A 17 -17.94 2.44 -7.09
C ARG A 17 -16.44 2.58 -6.78
N PHE A 18 -15.60 1.99 -7.62
CA PHE A 18 -14.16 2.09 -7.51
C PHE A 18 -13.64 3.44 -8.05
N MET A 19 -12.74 4.08 -7.30
CA MET A 19 -12.08 5.34 -7.67
C MET A 19 -10.59 5.21 -7.39
N ASP A 20 -9.81 4.86 -8.40
CA ASP A 20 -8.38 4.62 -8.25
C ASP A 20 -7.54 5.88 -8.52
N TYR A 21 -6.66 6.20 -7.58
CA TYR A 21 -5.66 7.26 -7.69
C TYR A 21 -4.23 6.71 -7.58
N ALA A 22 -4.07 5.41 -7.37
CA ALA A 22 -2.77 4.78 -7.19
C ALA A 22 -1.93 4.90 -8.47
N VAL A 23 -0.64 5.20 -8.27
CA VAL A 23 0.34 5.25 -9.35
C VAL A 23 1.48 4.31 -9.00
N SER A 24 1.80 3.40 -9.92
CA SER A 24 2.92 2.48 -9.75
C SER A 24 4.22 3.25 -9.49
N GLY A 25 5.01 2.76 -8.52
CA GLY A 25 6.29 3.36 -8.16
C GLY A 25 6.22 4.59 -7.25
N ALA A 26 5.02 5.05 -6.86
CA ALA A 26 4.83 6.23 -6.02
C ALA A 26 5.37 6.04 -4.59
N PRO A 27 6.24 6.95 -4.10
CA PRO A 27 6.53 7.08 -2.67
C PRO A 27 5.44 7.90 -1.95
N THR A 28 5.50 8.02 -0.63
CA THR A 28 4.58 8.91 0.10
C THR A 28 4.83 10.38 -0.23
N ASN A 29 6.09 10.78 -0.33
CA ASN A 29 6.50 12.12 -0.76
C ASN A 29 7.79 12.04 -1.56
N LYS A 30 7.74 12.41 -2.85
CA LYS A 30 8.89 12.31 -3.74
C LYS A 30 10.03 13.27 -3.38
N THR A 31 9.75 14.35 -2.64
CA THR A 31 10.78 15.33 -2.25
C THR A 31 11.72 14.77 -1.18
N LEU A 32 11.33 13.69 -0.51
CA LEU A 32 12.18 12.98 0.45
C LEU A 32 13.22 12.08 -0.23
N TRP A 33 13.04 11.77 -1.52
CA TRP A 33 13.75 10.71 -2.20
C TRP A 33 14.35 11.21 -3.52
N PRO A 34 15.63 11.66 -3.54
CA PRO A 34 16.31 12.07 -4.76
C PRO A 34 16.17 11.06 -5.92
N SER A 35 16.25 9.75 -5.63
CA SER A 35 16.08 8.67 -6.60
C SER A 35 14.68 8.53 -7.19
N LYS A 36 13.68 9.16 -6.57
CA LYS A 36 12.26 9.13 -6.98
C LYS A 36 11.71 10.52 -7.31
N SER A 37 12.55 11.55 -7.43
CA SER A 37 12.16 12.96 -7.60
C SER A 37 11.19 13.25 -8.75
N THR A 38 11.15 12.42 -9.80
CA THR A 38 10.26 12.56 -10.96
C THR A 38 8.96 11.74 -10.85
N SER A 39 8.79 10.96 -9.78
CA SER A 39 7.60 10.12 -9.57
C SER A 39 6.38 10.98 -9.23
N ARG A 40 5.17 10.42 -9.43
CA ARG A 40 3.99 10.89 -8.70
C ARG A 40 4.06 10.34 -7.27
N ASP A 41 3.50 11.04 -6.29
CA ASP A 41 3.52 10.63 -4.89
C ASP A 41 2.13 10.69 -4.24
N PHE A 42 2.03 10.26 -2.98
CA PHE A 42 0.76 10.26 -2.25
C PHE A 42 0.17 11.66 -2.07
N LEU A 43 1.02 12.67 -1.85
CA LEU A 43 0.59 14.07 -1.73
C LEU A 43 -0.13 14.55 -2.98
N GLU A 44 0.41 14.25 -4.16
CA GLU A 44 -0.21 14.56 -5.44
C GLU A 44 -1.53 13.80 -5.65
N GLN A 45 -1.58 12.50 -5.32
CA GLN A 45 -2.78 11.69 -5.45
C GLN A 45 -3.94 12.23 -4.59
N VAL A 46 -3.67 12.55 -3.32
CA VAL A 46 -4.65 13.19 -2.43
C VAL A 46 -5.04 14.58 -2.93
N GLY A 47 -4.06 15.34 -3.45
CA GLY A 47 -4.32 16.64 -4.07
C GLY A 47 -5.30 16.57 -5.25
N ILE A 48 -5.11 15.58 -6.14
CA ILE A 48 -6.01 15.34 -7.29
C ILE A 48 -7.42 14.99 -6.79
N PHE A 49 -7.54 14.05 -5.84
CA PHE A 49 -8.84 13.67 -5.26
C PHE A 49 -9.59 14.88 -4.66
N LEU A 50 -8.89 15.68 -3.85
CA LEU A 50 -9.50 16.85 -3.20
C LEU A 50 -9.92 17.92 -4.21
N ASN A 51 -9.13 18.13 -5.28
CA ASN A 51 -9.44 19.11 -6.31
C ASN A 51 -10.69 18.76 -7.13
N GLN A 52 -11.10 17.50 -7.15
CA GLN A 52 -12.32 17.07 -7.85
C GLN A 52 -13.61 17.42 -7.08
N SER A 53 -13.50 17.88 -5.82
CA SER A 53 -14.66 18.28 -5.00
C SER A 53 -15.77 17.21 -4.94
N ASN A 54 -15.35 15.96 -4.84
CA ASN A 54 -16.26 14.82 -4.77
C ASN A 54 -17.24 14.95 -3.60
N LYS A 55 -18.52 14.63 -3.84
CA LYS A 55 -19.55 14.53 -2.80
C LYS A 55 -19.77 13.07 -2.45
N LEU A 56 -18.89 12.54 -1.59
CA LEU A 56 -18.98 11.16 -1.11
C LEU A 56 -19.65 11.15 0.27
N ASP A 57 -20.45 10.12 0.56
CA ASP A 57 -21.02 9.94 1.90
C ASP A 57 -19.93 9.39 2.84
N PRO A 58 -19.52 10.14 3.88
CA PRO A 58 -18.51 9.66 4.81
C PRO A 58 -18.89 8.40 5.58
N ALA A 59 -20.18 8.06 5.68
CA ALA A 59 -20.65 6.87 6.37
C ALA A 59 -20.51 5.58 5.55
N THR A 60 -20.42 5.69 4.22
CA THR A 60 -20.38 4.52 3.31
C THR A 60 -19.15 4.48 2.42
N THR A 61 -18.26 5.47 2.52
CA THR A 61 -17.05 5.55 1.70
C THR A 61 -15.85 4.96 2.44
N LEU A 62 -15.22 3.95 1.84
CA LEU A 62 -13.94 3.41 2.29
C LEU A 62 -12.79 4.07 1.54
N TYR A 63 -11.80 4.57 2.28
CA TYR A 63 -10.55 5.12 1.75
C TYR A 63 -9.43 4.10 1.97
N THR A 64 -8.80 3.64 0.89
CA THR A 64 -7.71 2.67 0.99
C THR A 64 -6.37 3.33 0.77
N VAL A 65 -5.42 3.13 1.71
CA VAL A 65 -4.09 3.71 1.67
C VAL A 65 -3.06 2.59 1.66
N TYR A 66 -2.33 2.46 0.54
CA TYR A 66 -1.32 1.43 0.35
C TYR A 66 0.01 2.05 -0.10
N PHE A 67 0.88 2.33 0.86
CA PHE A 67 2.17 3.01 0.64
C PHE A 67 3.27 2.42 1.55
N GLY A 68 4.53 2.77 1.27
CA GLY A 68 5.71 2.38 2.06
C GLY A 68 6.71 1.53 1.30
N ILE A 69 6.27 0.73 0.31
CA ILE A 69 7.18 -0.11 -0.51
C ILE A 69 8.24 0.74 -1.21
N ASN A 70 7.82 1.79 -1.92
CA ASN A 70 8.73 2.62 -2.71
C ASN A 70 9.60 3.54 -1.85
N ASP A 71 9.12 3.92 -0.65
CA ASP A 71 9.89 4.68 0.33
C ASP A 71 11.04 3.83 0.89
N VAL A 72 10.75 2.59 1.28
CA VAL A 72 11.77 1.66 1.76
C VAL A 72 12.77 1.31 0.64
N VAL A 73 12.30 1.03 -0.57
CA VAL A 73 13.20 0.78 -1.72
C VAL A 73 14.06 2.01 -2.03
N ALA A 74 13.51 3.22 -1.96
CA ALA A 74 14.29 4.44 -2.18
C ALA A 74 15.34 4.66 -1.09
N SER A 75 15.02 4.29 0.16
CA SER A 75 15.92 4.45 1.32
C SER A 75 17.22 3.65 1.19
N HIS A 76 17.20 2.52 0.47
CA HIS A 76 18.41 1.73 0.18
C HIS A 76 19.43 2.48 -0.66
N LYS A 77 19.00 3.50 -1.41
CA LYS A 77 19.85 4.35 -2.24
C LYS A 77 20.07 5.74 -1.63
N ASP A 78 19.03 6.32 -1.04
CA ASP A 78 19.00 7.73 -0.62
C ASP A 78 19.22 7.93 0.89
N GLY A 79 19.27 6.84 1.68
CA GLY A 79 19.40 6.88 3.14
C GLY A 79 18.09 6.59 3.87
N VAL A 80 18.18 5.97 5.04
CA VAL A 80 17.01 5.56 5.86
C VAL A 80 16.43 6.68 6.71
N GLU A 81 17.14 7.81 6.82
CA GLU A 81 16.82 8.94 7.71
C GLU A 81 15.48 9.60 7.36
N ASN A 82 15.01 9.45 6.11
CA ASN A 82 13.75 10.03 5.64
C ASN A 82 12.53 9.12 5.90
N LEU A 83 12.71 7.86 6.26
CA LEU A 83 11.59 6.94 6.51
C LEU A 83 10.63 7.41 7.62
N PRO A 84 11.09 7.99 8.75
CA PRO A 84 10.18 8.58 9.73
C PRO A 84 9.32 9.71 9.16
N ALA A 85 9.89 10.57 8.30
CA ALA A 85 9.13 11.62 7.63
C ALA A 85 8.14 11.03 6.61
N ALA A 86 8.55 10.01 5.87
CA ALA A 86 7.68 9.31 4.93
C ALA A 86 6.48 8.63 5.62
N ALA A 87 6.69 8.06 6.81
CA ALA A 87 5.60 7.50 7.64
C ALA A 87 4.66 8.60 8.14
N GLN A 88 5.20 9.76 8.51
CA GLN A 88 4.39 10.90 8.95
C GLN A 88 3.48 11.41 7.84
N VAL A 89 3.95 11.42 6.58
CA VAL A 89 3.13 11.82 5.43
C VAL A 89 1.86 10.97 5.30
N VAL A 90 1.91 9.66 5.62
CA VAL A 90 0.73 8.80 5.62
C VAL A 90 -0.32 9.31 6.62
N LEU A 91 0.12 9.58 7.85
CA LEU A 91 -0.73 10.07 8.93
C LEU A 91 -1.32 11.43 8.60
N ASP A 92 -0.50 12.35 8.08
CA ASP A 92 -0.90 13.71 7.74
C ASP A 92 -1.95 13.73 6.62
N GLN A 93 -1.81 12.87 5.61
CA GLN A 93 -2.80 12.77 4.53
C GLN A 93 -4.12 12.13 5.00
N ILE A 94 -4.08 11.13 5.89
CA ILE A 94 -5.29 10.58 6.50
C ILE A 94 -6.01 11.66 7.31
N GLN A 95 -5.27 12.43 8.13
CA GLN A 95 -5.84 13.56 8.87
C GLN A 95 -6.42 14.62 7.94
N ARG A 96 -5.74 14.93 6.83
CA ARG A 96 -6.23 15.88 5.81
C ARG A 96 -7.53 15.41 5.16
N LEU A 97 -7.65 14.12 4.84
CA LEU A 97 -8.88 13.53 4.29
C LEU A 97 -10.01 13.45 5.33
N ALA A 98 -9.68 13.26 6.61
CA ALA A 98 -10.65 13.25 7.71
C ALA A 98 -11.18 14.66 8.06
N ALA A 99 -10.50 15.72 7.61
CA ALA A 99 -10.94 17.10 7.79
C ALA A 99 -11.99 17.53 6.74
N PRO A 100 -12.73 18.63 6.97
CA PRO A 100 -13.56 19.25 5.93
C PRO A 100 -12.75 19.59 4.67
N PRO A 101 -13.35 19.47 3.46
CA PRO A 101 -14.75 19.13 3.21
C PRO A 101 -15.04 17.63 3.13
N THR A 102 -14.02 16.78 3.05
CA THR A 102 -14.16 15.34 2.79
C THR A 102 -14.75 14.59 3.98
N LEU A 103 -14.31 14.93 5.20
CA LEU A 103 -14.79 14.32 6.45
C LEU A 103 -14.66 12.78 6.45
N ALA A 104 -13.64 12.22 5.78
CA ALA A 104 -13.44 10.78 5.64
C ALA A 104 -13.43 10.07 7.01
N ARG A 105 -14.16 8.95 7.12
CA ARG A 105 -14.31 8.21 8.38
C ARG A 105 -13.68 6.83 8.33
N SER A 106 -13.83 6.09 7.25
CA SER A 106 -13.39 4.70 7.19
C SER A 106 -12.14 4.55 6.32
N PHE A 107 -11.05 4.11 6.92
CA PHE A 107 -9.78 3.85 6.25
C PHE A 107 -9.38 2.38 6.35
N LEU A 108 -8.92 1.82 5.23
CA LEU A 108 -8.15 0.58 5.20
C LEU A 108 -6.71 0.94 4.85
N VAL A 109 -5.81 0.84 5.82
CA VAL A 109 -4.39 1.11 5.63
C VAL A 109 -3.66 -0.21 5.53
N THR A 110 -2.97 -0.46 4.42
CA THR A 110 -2.26 -1.72 4.19
C THR A 110 -0.77 -1.49 4.11
N ASP A 111 -0.01 -2.38 4.72
CA ASP A 111 1.45 -2.35 4.74
C ASP A 111 2.03 -3.62 4.13
N SER A 112 3.03 -3.45 3.27
CA SER A 112 3.83 -4.55 2.70
C SER A 112 5.26 -4.11 2.38
N TYR A 113 5.82 -3.16 3.15
CA TYR A 113 7.21 -2.76 2.89
C TYR A 113 8.10 -4.01 2.90
N GLY A 114 8.99 -4.11 1.92
CA GLY A 114 9.87 -5.27 1.76
C GLY A 114 9.25 -6.50 1.08
N ARG A 115 7.93 -6.56 0.79
CA ARG A 115 7.31 -7.64 0.00
C ARG A 115 7.79 -9.04 0.43
N GLY A 116 7.77 -9.34 1.72
CA GLY A 116 8.23 -10.62 2.28
C GLY A 116 9.64 -10.62 2.86
N THR A 117 10.37 -9.53 2.67
CA THR A 117 11.60 -9.26 3.41
C THR A 117 11.32 -8.33 4.59
N GLN A 118 12.13 -8.45 5.65
CA GLN A 118 12.07 -7.57 6.81
C GLN A 118 13.43 -6.91 7.01
N GLU A 119 13.41 -5.65 7.43
CA GLU A 119 14.60 -4.92 7.82
C GLU A 119 14.27 -3.91 8.91
N PRO A 120 15.21 -3.58 9.82
CA PRO A 120 14.91 -2.74 10.97
C PRO A 120 14.33 -1.36 10.62
N ALA A 121 14.80 -0.75 9.53
CA ALA A 121 14.34 0.56 9.09
C ALA A 121 12.88 0.51 8.58
N GLY A 122 12.54 -0.51 7.81
CA GLY A 122 11.18 -0.77 7.39
C GLY A 122 10.25 -1.14 8.55
N ASP A 123 10.70 -1.98 9.49
CA ASP A 123 9.94 -2.31 10.70
C ASP A 123 9.63 -1.06 11.52
N ALA A 124 10.59 -0.13 11.62
CA ALA A 124 10.40 1.15 12.28
C ALA A 124 9.41 2.06 11.55
N TYR A 125 9.46 2.11 10.21
CA TYR A 125 8.46 2.80 9.38
C TYR A 125 7.05 2.28 9.67
N LYS A 126 6.86 0.96 9.57
CA LYS A 126 5.59 0.27 9.83
C LYS A 126 5.05 0.58 11.21
N LYS A 127 5.89 0.42 12.22
CA LYS A 127 5.52 0.68 13.62
C LYS A 127 5.11 2.13 13.84
N LYS A 128 5.79 3.09 13.20
CA LYS A 128 5.42 4.52 13.29
C LYS A 128 4.04 4.77 12.66
N VAL A 129 3.75 4.18 11.50
CA VAL A 129 2.42 4.27 10.89
C VAL A 129 1.37 3.67 11.81
N PHE A 130 1.54 2.42 12.26
CA PHE A 130 0.58 1.73 13.12
C PHE A 130 0.27 2.50 14.42
N ASN A 131 1.31 2.95 15.13
CA ASN A 131 1.13 3.72 16.36
C ASN A 131 0.44 5.06 16.10
N GLY A 132 0.84 5.78 15.05
CA GLY A 132 0.23 7.06 14.69
C GLY A 132 -1.24 6.93 14.29
N LEU A 133 -1.63 5.83 13.63
CA LEU A 133 -3.03 5.54 13.34
C LEU A 133 -3.84 5.33 14.62
N ALA A 134 -3.28 4.65 15.62
CA ALA A 134 -3.92 4.48 16.92
C ALA A 134 -4.12 5.83 17.64
N GLU A 135 -3.12 6.72 17.59
CA GLU A 135 -3.21 8.08 18.15
C GLU A 135 -4.24 8.95 17.42
N LEU A 136 -4.29 8.88 16.08
CA LEU A 136 -5.31 9.55 15.27
C LEU A 136 -6.71 9.07 15.62
N ARG A 137 -6.89 7.75 15.74
CA ARG A 137 -8.18 7.14 16.13
C ARG A 137 -8.67 7.61 17.50
N PHE A 138 -7.75 7.83 18.43
CA PHE A 138 -8.05 8.38 19.75
C PHE A 138 -8.46 9.84 19.68
N SER A 139 -7.79 10.63 18.83
CA SER A 139 -8.03 12.08 18.67
C SER A 139 -9.26 12.41 17.80
N LEU A 140 -9.64 11.51 16.90
CA LEU A 140 -10.75 11.66 15.94
C LEU A 140 -11.78 10.55 16.16
N PRO A 141 -12.82 10.78 17.00
CA PRO A 141 -13.69 9.70 17.48
C PRO A 141 -14.51 9.01 16.38
N LEU A 142 -14.78 9.71 15.27
CA LEU A 142 -15.51 9.18 14.11
C LEU A 142 -14.62 8.41 13.13
N LEU A 143 -13.29 8.48 13.27
CA LEU A 143 -12.36 7.76 12.43
C LEU A 143 -12.45 6.26 12.74
N GLN A 144 -12.43 5.43 11.72
CA GLN A 144 -12.39 3.97 11.77
C GLN A 144 -11.22 3.52 10.90
N ILE A 145 -10.35 2.70 11.46
CA ILE A 145 -9.12 2.29 10.78
C ILE A 145 -9.02 0.76 10.85
N GLY A 146 -9.05 0.12 9.69
CA GLY A 146 -8.52 -1.23 9.52
C GLY A 146 -7.05 -1.12 9.13
N TYR A 147 -6.17 -1.83 9.83
CA TYR A 147 -4.76 -1.93 9.47
C TYR A 147 -4.41 -3.36 9.09
N VAL A 148 -3.85 -3.54 7.90
CA VAL A 148 -3.45 -4.86 7.39
C VAL A 148 -1.94 -4.90 7.25
N ASP A 149 -1.28 -5.70 8.09
CA ASP A 149 0.13 -6.03 7.95
C ASP A 149 0.26 -7.27 7.05
N PHE A 150 0.53 -7.04 5.77
CA PHE A 150 0.72 -8.13 4.82
C PHE A 150 1.97 -8.96 5.11
N GLY A 151 2.89 -8.49 5.96
CA GLY A 151 4.04 -9.28 6.42
C GLY A 151 3.62 -10.62 7.03
N TYR A 152 2.46 -10.69 7.69
CA TYR A 152 1.91 -11.97 8.19
C TYR A 152 1.50 -12.91 7.06
N ILE A 153 0.85 -12.39 6.01
CA ILE A 153 0.45 -13.20 4.84
C ILE A 153 1.69 -13.71 4.12
N TRP A 154 2.65 -12.82 3.85
CA TRP A 154 3.93 -13.20 3.25
C TRP A 154 4.67 -14.23 4.08
N ASN A 155 4.73 -14.07 5.40
CA ASN A 155 5.37 -15.05 6.28
C ASN A 155 4.66 -16.40 6.24
N ALA A 156 3.32 -16.42 6.24
CA ALA A 156 2.55 -17.65 6.12
C ALA A 156 2.82 -18.36 4.79
N VAL A 157 2.86 -17.62 3.67
CA VAL A 157 3.09 -18.16 2.34
C VAL A 157 4.54 -18.65 2.16
N LEU A 158 5.53 -17.89 2.62
CA LEU A 158 6.94 -18.13 2.28
C LEU A 158 7.71 -18.93 3.33
N ASN A 159 7.32 -18.86 4.61
CA ASN A 159 8.14 -19.34 5.72
C ASN A 159 7.45 -20.39 6.59
N THR A 160 6.30 -20.95 6.17
CA THR A 160 5.60 -22.02 6.89
C THR A 160 5.33 -23.24 6.00
N GLY A 161 4.89 -24.34 6.60
CA GLY A 161 4.42 -25.55 5.90
C GLY A 161 2.91 -25.74 6.12
N PRO A 162 2.09 -25.99 5.07
CA PRO A 162 2.50 -26.21 3.68
C PRO A 162 2.76 -24.92 2.88
N GLY A 163 2.76 -23.75 3.53
CA GLY A 163 3.20 -22.48 2.93
C GLY A 163 2.32 -22.07 1.75
N TYR A 164 2.94 -21.63 0.66
CA TYR A 164 2.29 -21.22 -0.59
C TYR A 164 1.25 -22.24 -1.10
N ALA A 165 1.49 -23.55 -0.91
CA ALA A 165 0.55 -24.59 -1.31
C ALA A 165 -0.77 -24.58 -0.51
N ALA A 166 -0.74 -24.15 0.76
CA ALA A 166 -1.97 -23.97 1.56
C ALA A 166 -2.88 -22.88 1.00
N PHE A 167 -2.29 -21.91 0.28
CA PHE A 167 -2.99 -20.80 -0.36
C PHE A 167 -3.34 -21.09 -1.83
N GLY A 168 -3.12 -22.33 -2.30
CA GLY A 168 -3.43 -22.76 -3.66
C GLY A 168 -2.37 -22.41 -4.70
N TYR A 169 -1.20 -21.89 -4.30
CA TYR A 169 -0.10 -21.64 -5.23
C TYR A 169 0.71 -22.92 -5.50
N ASN A 170 1.24 -23.00 -6.71
CA ASN A 170 2.19 -24.03 -7.15
C ASN A 170 3.65 -23.59 -6.99
N SER A 171 3.91 -22.29 -6.85
CA SER A 171 5.25 -21.72 -6.72
C SER A 171 5.27 -20.45 -5.85
N PRO A 172 6.24 -20.30 -4.93
CA PRO A 172 6.48 -19.06 -4.21
C PRO A 172 7.36 -18.07 -5.00
N GLY A 173 7.80 -18.45 -6.21
CA GLY A 173 8.66 -17.64 -7.07
C GLY A 173 7.88 -16.62 -7.91
N ALA A 174 8.61 -15.85 -8.73
CA ALA A 174 8.02 -14.90 -9.67
C ALA A 174 7.73 -15.52 -11.03
N CYS A 175 6.61 -15.10 -11.64
CA CYS A 175 6.23 -15.55 -12.96
C CYS A 175 7.06 -14.88 -14.07
N VAL A 176 7.38 -13.59 -13.92
CA VAL A 176 8.23 -12.85 -14.88
C VAL A 176 9.62 -12.54 -14.32
N ARG A 177 10.56 -12.23 -15.22
CA ARG A 177 11.96 -11.92 -14.85
C ARG A 177 12.13 -10.56 -14.20
N ASN A 178 11.34 -9.57 -14.60
CA ASN A 178 11.31 -8.21 -14.08
C ASN A 178 10.05 -7.48 -14.57
N SER A 179 9.85 -6.25 -14.11
CA SER A 179 8.68 -5.44 -14.46
C SER A 179 8.62 -4.96 -15.92
N SER A 180 9.65 -5.19 -16.73
CA SER A 180 9.79 -4.61 -18.06
C SER A 180 9.55 -5.60 -19.20
N THR A 181 9.37 -6.90 -18.92
CA THR A 181 9.15 -7.90 -19.97
C THR A 181 8.37 -9.11 -19.49
N ILE A 182 7.49 -9.62 -20.36
CA ILE A 182 6.79 -10.91 -20.20
C ILE A 182 7.53 -12.06 -20.91
N VAL A 183 8.64 -11.78 -21.59
CA VAL A 183 9.42 -12.80 -22.29
C VAL A 183 9.99 -13.78 -21.29
N GLY A 184 9.61 -15.05 -21.41
CA GLY A 184 9.96 -16.09 -20.46
C GLY A 184 9.10 -16.10 -19.19
N ALA A 185 7.88 -15.55 -19.25
CA ALA A 185 6.88 -15.74 -18.21
C ALA A 185 6.60 -17.23 -17.96
N CYS A 186 6.24 -17.55 -16.72
CA CYS A 186 5.85 -18.89 -16.32
C CYS A 186 4.60 -19.39 -17.07
N ALA A 187 4.41 -20.72 -17.09
CA ALA A 187 3.28 -21.35 -17.80
C ALA A 187 1.94 -21.24 -17.03
N ASP A 188 1.99 -21.03 -15.72
CA ASP A 188 0.83 -21.00 -14.82
C ASP A 188 0.89 -19.74 -13.92
N PRO A 189 0.59 -18.56 -14.49
CA PRO A 189 0.65 -17.30 -13.75
C PRO A 189 -0.37 -17.21 -12.62
N ASP A 190 -1.52 -17.86 -12.77
CA ASP A 190 -2.64 -17.78 -11.81
C ASP A 190 -2.33 -18.50 -10.49
N HIS A 191 -1.44 -19.50 -10.51
CA HIS A 191 -1.00 -20.22 -9.30
C HIS A 191 0.45 -19.90 -8.91
N THR A 192 0.97 -18.76 -9.33
CA THR A 192 2.30 -18.27 -8.90
C THR A 192 2.13 -17.10 -7.94
N PHE A 193 2.77 -17.15 -6.78
CA PHE A 193 2.56 -16.13 -5.74
C PHE A 193 3.02 -14.73 -6.16
N TYR A 194 4.15 -14.62 -6.86
CA TYR A 194 4.64 -13.35 -7.38
C TYR A 194 4.45 -13.24 -8.88
N TRP A 195 3.94 -12.09 -9.34
CA TRP A 195 4.06 -11.74 -10.75
C TRP A 195 5.50 -11.33 -11.09
N ILE A 196 6.00 -10.25 -10.48
CA ILE A 196 7.39 -9.77 -10.58
C ILE A 196 8.22 -10.23 -9.37
N PRO A 197 9.55 -10.37 -9.49
CA PRO A 197 10.41 -10.69 -8.35
C PRO A 197 10.16 -9.77 -7.15
N GLY A 198 10.03 -10.37 -5.97
CA GLY A 198 9.87 -9.70 -4.68
C GLY A 198 11.09 -8.88 -4.29
#